data_AF-A0A0D6M0C7-F1
#
_entry.id   AF-A0A0D6M0C7-F1
#
_cell.length_a   1.000
_cell.length_b   1.000
_cell.length_c   1.000
_cell.angle_alpha   90.00
_cell.angle_beta   90.00
_cell.angle_gamma   90.00
#
_symmetry.space_group_name_H-M   'P 1'
#
loop_
_entity.id
_entity.type
_entity.pdbx_description
1 polymer ?
#
loop_
_entity_poly.entity_id
_entity_poly.type
_entity_poly.pdbx_seq_one_letter_code
_entity_poly.pdbx_strand_id
1 'polypeptide(L)'
;MTALRRPDGTITSSRRVMEKAIYDFYSDLFDNHVHLPPCHLREDGYVISSVLPSEVRHAIKSEKNRKAPGLDRIRPEHLKNLPTILVNTLARLFTRYLSE
;
A
#
# COMPACT_ATOMS: atom_id res chain seq x y z
N MET A 1 -4.70 7.97 -2.61
CA MET A 1 -3.50 7.63 -3.38
C MET A 1 -2.42 8.56 -2.88
N THR A 2 -1.52 8.07 -2.03
CA THR A 2 -0.48 8.90 -1.41
C THR A 2 0.76 8.78 -2.27
N ALA A 3 1.22 9.89 -2.84
CA ALA A 3 2.40 9.93 -3.70
C ALA A 3 3.43 10.87 -3.06
N LEU A 4 4.71 10.50 -3.14
CA LEU A 4 5.79 11.36 -2.66
C LEU A 4 6.26 12.25 -3.79
N ARG A 5 6.37 13.55 -3.49
CA ARG A 5 7.03 14.51 -4.36
C ARG A 5 8.51 14.55 -3.99
N ARG A 6 9.36 14.24 -4.96
CA ARG A 6 10.81 14.27 -4.82
C ARG A 6 11.35 15.70 -4.95
N PRO A 7 12.60 15.95 -4.49
CA PRO A 7 13.24 17.26 -4.63
C PRO A 7 13.37 17.73 -6.09
N ASP A 8 13.50 16.80 -7.05
CA ASP A 8 13.52 17.07 -8.50
C ASP A 8 12.14 17.45 -9.08
N GLY A 9 11.11 17.51 -8.22
CA GLY A 9 9.74 17.86 -8.58
C GLY A 9 8.91 16.70 -9.11
N THR A 10 9.49 15.51 -9.30
CA THR A 10 8.75 14.33 -9.77
C THR A 10 7.82 13.78 -8.68
N ILE A 11 6.64 13.32 -9.07
CA ILE A 11 5.69 12.67 -8.16
C ILE A 11 5.74 11.17 -8.42
N THR A 12 6.07 10.38 -7.40
CA THR A 12 6.10 8.92 -7.48
C THR A 12 5.07 8.28 -6.56
N SER A 13 4.38 7.27 -7.10
CA SER A 13 3.50 6.36 -6.35
C SER A 13 4.06 4.93 -6.29
N SER A 14 5.25 4.68 -6.83
CA SER A 14 5.87 3.36 -6.78
C SER A 14 6.42 3.12 -5.37
N ARG A 15 6.07 1.97 -4.79
CA ARG A 15 6.47 1.59 -3.44
C ARG A 15 7.98 1.59 -3.27
N ARG A 16 8.72 0.89 -4.12
CA ARG A 16 10.20 0.81 -4.06
C ARG A 16 10.84 2.20 -4.11
N VAL A 17 10.31 3.05 -5.00
CA VAL A 17 10.81 4.39 -5.25
C VAL A 17 10.52 5.32 -4.06
N MET A 18 9.36 5.13 -3.41
CA MET A 18 8.98 5.83 -2.18
C MET A 18 9.79 5.35 -0.97
N GLU A 19 9.95 4.03 -0.79
CA GLU A 19 10.75 3.44 0.29
C GLU A 19 12.19 3.93 0.24
N LYS A 20 12.81 3.95 -0.95
CA LYS A 20 14.15 4.53 -1.13
C LYS A 20 14.19 6.02 -0.79
N ALA A 21 13.22 6.81 -1.25
CA ALA A 21 13.20 8.24 -0.96
C ALA A 21 13.03 8.55 0.54
N ILE A 22 12.24 7.75 1.26
CA ILE A 22 12.11 7.85 2.71
C ILE A 22 13.42 7.46 3.40
N TYR A 23 14.06 6.38 2.95
CA TYR A 23 15.35 5.94 3.47
C TYR A 23 16.42 7.04 3.31
N ASP A 24 16.61 7.53 2.08
CA ASP A 24 17.57 8.60 1.77
C ASP A 24 17.30 9.84 2.65
N PHE A 25 16.03 10.28 2.76
CA PHE A 25 15.65 11.43 3.59
C PHE A 25 16.02 11.25 5.07
N TYR A 26 15.77 10.06 5.65
CA TYR A 26 16.09 9.82 7.05
C TYR A 26 17.59 9.61 7.28
N SER A 27 18.30 9.03 6.32
CA SER A 27 19.76 8.95 6.35
C SER A 27 20.38 10.35 6.37
N ASP A 28 19.93 11.25 5.48
CA ASP A 28 20.38 12.65 5.45
C ASP A 28 19.99 13.43 6.71
N LEU A 29 18.81 13.16 7.28
CA LEU A 29 18.33 13.84 8.49
C LEU A 29 19.10 13.45 9.75
N PHE A 30 19.53 12.19 9.84
CA PHE A 30 20.19 11.61 11.01
C PHE A 30 21.69 11.33 10.77
N ASP A 31 22.31 12.09 9.86
CA ASP A 31 23.66 11.92 9.28
C ASP A 31 24.81 11.72 10.28
N ASN A 32 24.58 11.78 11.60
CA ASN A 32 25.58 11.45 12.63
C ASN A 32 24.96 10.73 13.85
N HIS A 33 25.45 9.51 14.13
CA HIS A 33 25.45 8.76 15.41
C HIS A 33 24.45 7.63 15.68
N VAL A 34 23.62 7.21 14.73
CA VAL A 34 22.96 5.91 14.84
C VAL A 34 23.42 5.06 13.67
N HIS A 35 24.23 4.04 13.94
CA HIS A 35 24.39 2.92 13.03
C HIS A 35 23.03 2.23 12.91
N LEU A 36 22.16 2.80 12.07
CA LEU A 36 21.03 2.05 11.58
C LEU A 36 21.64 0.87 10.85
N PRO A 37 21.28 -0.38 11.19
CA PRO A 37 21.69 -1.51 10.38
C PRO A 37 21.30 -1.15 8.94
N PRO A 38 22.17 -1.39 7.94
CA PRO A 38 21.85 -1.12 6.55
C PRO A 38 20.42 -1.58 6.32
N CYS A 39 19.52 -0.67 5.93
CA CYS A 39 18.22 -1.10 5.50
C CYS A 39 18.52 -1.98 4.31
N HIS A 40 18.47 -3.29 4.55
CA HIS A 40 18.36 -4.25 3.49
C HIS A 40 17.02 -3.91 2.87
N LEU A 41 17.02 -2.98 1.89
CA LEU A 41 16.12 -3.06 0.76
C LEU A 41 16.35 -4.47 0.25
N ARG A 42 15.65 -5.44 0.84
CA ARG A 42 15.87 -6.86 0.57
C ARG A 42 15.66 -7.00 -0.92
N GLU A 43 16.74 -7.20 -1.67
CA GLU A 43 16.68 -7.36 -3.11
C GLU A 43 15.95 -8.67 -3.47
N ASP A 44 15.75 -9.56 -2.49
CA ASP A 44 15.40 -10.94 -2.73
C ASP A 44 14.91 -11.63 -1.44
N GLY A 45 13.65 -12.09 -1.46
CA GLY A 45 13.21 -13.17 -0.56
C GLY A 45 12.03 -12.87 0.36
N TYR A 46 11.57 -11.62 0.50
CA TYR A 46 10.23 -11.42 1.05
C TYR A 46 9.22 -11.73 -0.07
N VAL A 47 8.82 -12.99 -0.17
CA VAL A 47 7.70 -13.39 -1.02
C VAL A 47 6.49 -12.69 -0.44
N ILE A 48 6.12 -11.55 -1.03
CA ILE A 48 4.86 -10.91 -0.70
C ILE A 48 3.79 -11.91 -1.11
N SER A 49 3.18 -12.53 -0.10
CA SER A 49 2.13 -13.50 -0.32
C SER A 49 1.03 -12.82 -1.13
N SER A 50 0.56 -13.49 -2.17
CA SER A 50 -0.54 -12.97 -2.97
C SER A 50 -1.76 -12.75 -2.07
N VAL A 51 -2.32 -11.54 -2.11
CA VAL A 51 -3.59 -11.24 -1.45
C VAL A 51 -4.66 -12.21 -1.94
N LEU A 52 -5.27 -12.97 -1.02
CA LEU A 52 -6.31 -13.93 -1.32
C LEU A 52 -7.68 -13.24 -1.41
N PRO A 53 -8.60 -13.71 -2.28
CA PRO A 53 -9.98 -13.22 -2.30
C PRO A 53 -10.70 -13.31 -0.94
N SER A 54 -10.35 -14.30 -0.11
CA SER A 54 -10.89 -14.46 1.24
C SER A 54 -10.47 -13.33 2.18
N GLU A 55 -9.21 -12.90 2.11
CA GLU A 55 -8.69 -11.77 2.90
C GLU A 55 -9.40 -10.47 2.51
N VAL A 56 -9.58 -10.25 1.20
CA VAL A 56 -10.33 -9.09 0.68
C VAL A 56 -11.77 -9.10 1.18
N ARG A 57 -12.47 -10.25 1.09
CA ARG A 57 -13.84 -10.37 1.63
C ARG A 57 -13.91 -10.12 3.12
N HIS A 58 -12.94 -10.67 3.86
CA HIS A 58 -12.89 -10.53 5.30
C HIS A 58 -12.70 -9.07 5.70
N ALA A 59 -11.75 -8.37 5.08
CA ALA A 59 -11.49 -6.95 5.30
C ALA A 59 -12.72 -6.06 4.97
N ILE A 60 -13.41 -6.35 3.87
CA ILE A 60 -14.63 -5.62 3.50
C ILE A 60 -15.76 -5.88 4.52
N LYS A 61 -15.92 -7.14 4.96
CA LYS A 61 -16.95 -7.49 5.96
C LYS A 61 -16.67 -6.87 7.33
N SER A 62 -15.41 -6.77 7.73
CA SER A 62 -15.00 -6.23 9.03
C SER A 62 -15.07 -4.69 9.11
N GLU A 63 -15.17 -4.00 7.98
CA GLU A 63 -15.33 -2.54 7.91
C GLU A 63 -16.62 -2.10 8.64
N LYS A 64 -16.53 -1.05 9.46
CA LYS A 64 -17.66 -0.55 10.25
C LYS A 64 -18.55 0.33 9.37
N ASN A 65 -19.84 -0.01 9.29
CA ASN A 65 -20.86 0.71 8.50
C ASN A 65 -21.03 2.21 8.84
N ARG A 66 -20.44 2.70 9.94
CA ARG A 66 -20.62 4.09 10.41
C ARG A 66 -19.65 5.09 9.78
N LYS A 67 -18.93 4.70 8.72
CA LYS A 67 -17.97 5.58 8.05
C LYS A 67 -18.71 6.50 7.08
N ALA A 68 -18.39 7.80 7.14
CA ALA A 68 -18.95 8.77 6.21
C ALA A 68 -18.66 8.32 4.76
N PRO A 69 -19.64 8.40 3.84
CA PRO A 69 -19.42 8.08 2.44
C PRO A 69 -18.27 8.94 1.90
N GLY A 70 -17.42 8.36 1.07
CA GLY A 70 -16.37 9.11 0.38
C GLY A 70 -16.94 10.15 -0.59
N LEU A 71 -16.07 10.90 -1.26
CA LEU A 71 -16.47 11.82 -2.35
C LEU A 71 -17.23 11.09 -3.46
N ASP A 72 -16.93 9.80 -3.64
CA ASP A 72 -17.59 8.86 -4.55
C ASP A 72 -18.98 8.40 -4.07
N ARG A 73 -19.38 8.79 -2.85
CA ARG A 73 -20.62 8.36 -2.16
C ARG A 73 -20.74 6.85 -1.97
N ILE A 74 -19.64 6.11 -2.10
CA ILE A 74 -19.64 4.67 -1.88
C ILE A 74 -19.61 4.44 -0.38
N ARG A 75 -20.56 3.65 0.11
CA ARG A 75 -20.64 3.30 1.52
C ARG A 75 -20.11 1.90 1.78
N PRO A 76 -19.63 1.59 2.99
CA PRO A 76 -19.18 0.25 3.35
C PRO A 76 -20.26 -0.82 3.13
N GLU A 77 -21.55 -0.49 3.26
CA GLU A 77 -22.64 -1.44 3.03
C GLU A 77 -22.72 -1.90 1.57
N HIS A 78 -22.41 -1.01 0.62
CA HIS A 78 -22.37 -1.36 -0.80
C HIS A 78 -21.17 -2.28 -1.08
N LEU A 79 -20.06 -2.08 -0.36
CA LEU A 79 -18.88 -2.92 -0.49
C LEU A 79 -19.13 -4.35 0.02
N LYS A 80 -19.89 -4.50 1.11
CA LYS A 80 -20.22 -5.81 1.70
C LYS A 80 -20.98 -6.76 0.78
N ASN A 81 -21.68 -6.22 -0.21
CA ASN A 81 -22.46 -6.97 -1.18
C ASN A 81 -21.74 -7.13 -2.54
N LEU A 82 -20.41 -6.95 -2.58
CA LEU A 82 -19.66 -7.07 -3.84
C LEU A 82 -19.79 -8.48 -4.46
N PRO A 83 -20.08 -8.56 -5.78
CA PRO A 83 -19.93 -9.78 -6.56
C PRO A 83 -18.53 -10.40 -6.44
N THR A 84 -18.45 -11.73 -6.48
CA THR A 84 -17.18 -12.49 -6.40
C THR A 84 -16.16 -12.05 -7.44
N ILE A 85 -16.61 -11.72 -8.64
CA ILE A 85 -15.72 -11.28 -9.73
C ILE A 85 -14.98 -9.99 -9.39
N LEU A 86 -15.62 -9.07 -8.68
CA LEU A 86 -15.01 -7.81 -8.26
C LEU A 86 -14.02 -8.04 -7.11
N VAL A 87 -14.35 -8.93 -6.16
CA VAL A 87 -13.42 -9.34 -5.10
C VAL A 87 -12.15 -9.95 -5.69
N ASN A 88 -12.28 -10.86 -6.67
CA ASN A 88 -11.13 -11.47 -7.33
C ASN A 88 -10.30 -10.43 -8.08
N THR A 89 -10.95 -9.45 -8.70
CA THR A 89 -10.27 -8.35 -9.39
C THR A 89 -9.48 -7.48 -8.41
N LEU A 90 -10.06 -7.15 -7.26
CA LEU A 90 -9.38 -6.40 -6.19
C LEU A 90 -8.17 -7.15 -5.64
N ALA A 91 -8.31 -8.45 -5.36
CA ALA A 91 -7.20 -9.31 -4.93
C ALA A 91 -6.04 -9.22 -5.93
N ARG A 92 -6.31 -9.38 -7.23
CA ARG A 92 -5.30 -9.28 -8.29
C ARG A 92 -4.64 -7.90 -8.35
N LEU A 93 -5.43 -6.83 -8.23
CA LEU A 93 -4.91 -5.45 -8.23
C LEU A 93 -4.02 -5.18 -7.03
N PHE A 94 -4.41 -5.64 -5.83
CA PHE A 94 -3.62 -5.49 -4.62
C PHE A 94 -2.34 -6.33 -4.68
N THR A 95 -2.40 -7.58 -5.14
CA THR A 95 -1.20 -8.38 -5.39
C THR A 95 -0.24 -7.65 -6.33
N ARG A 96 -0.74 -7.15 -7.47
CA ARG A 96 0.10 -6.42 -8.43
C ARG A 96 0.74 -5.18 -7.81
N TYR A 97 -0.05 -4.35 -7.11
CA TYR A 97 0.46 -3.15 -6.44
C TYR A 97 1.53 -3.47 -5.39
N LEU A 98 1.36 -4.58 -4.66
CA LEU A 98 2.35 -4.99 -3.67
C LEU A 98 3.63 -5.55 -4.31
N SER A 99 3.54 -6.15 -5.50
CA SER A 99 4.68 -6.69 -6.24
C SER A 99 5.48 -5.65 -7.04
N GLU A 100 4.89 -4.48 -7.34
CA GLU A 100 5.53 -3.34 -8.01
C GLU A 100 6.34 -2.45 -7.05
#